data_AF-A0A7K5VVE6-F1
#
_entry.id   AF-A0A7K5VVE6-F1
#
_cell.length_a   1.000
_cell.length_b   1.000
_cell.length_c   1.000
_cell.angle_alpha   90.00
_cell.angle_beta   90.00
_cell.angle_gamma   90.00
#
_symmetry.space_group_name_H-M   'P 1'
#
loop_
_entity.id
_entity.type
_entity.pdbx_description
1 polymer ?
#
loop_
_entity_poly.entity_id
_entity_poly.type
_entity_poly.pdbx_seq_one_letter_code
_entity_poly.pdbx_strand_id
1 'polypeptide(L)'
;EAGEFRGHKVSLWDLLHSRYIPEENRKELLELYEAGELTLEQVKNVVSTIVTRAAAAERAEPAAPENGPRAEPEAEPTPLHGD
;
A
#
# COMPACT_ATOMS: atom_id res chain seq x y z
N GLU A 1 -10.57 -5.42 -3.53
CA GLU A 1 -9.86 -6.63 -3.07
C GLU A 1 -8.72 -6.93 -4.04
N ALA A 2 -7.47 -7.11 -3.58
CA ALA A 2 -6.31 -7.37 -4.45
C ALA A 2 -6.44 -8.76 -5.10
N GLY A 3 -6.99 -8.79 -6.31
CA GLY A 3 -7.58 -9.97 -6.92
C GLY A 3 -6.84 -10.53 -8.14
N GLU A 4 -5.61 -10.10 -8.45
CA GLU A 4 -4.92 -10.61 -9.65
C GLU A 4 -4.21 -11.96 -9.47
N PHE A 5 -3.94 -12.39 -8.23
CA PHE A 5 -3.15 -13.61 -7.99
C PHE A 5 -3.89 -14.74 -7.27
N ARG A 6 -5.17 -14.54 -6.90
CA ARG A 6 -5.96 -15.62 -6.30
C ARG A 6 -6.27 -16.68 -7.36
N GLY A 7 -5.62 -17.84 -7.25
CA GLY A 7 -5.85 -19.00 -8.12
C GLY A 7 -4.74 -19.28 -9.14
N HIS A 8 -3.75 -18.38 -9.28
CA HIS A 8 -2.61 -18.59 -10.17
C HIS A 8 -1.35 -18.93 -9.36
N LYS A 9 -0.65 -20.00 -9.74
CA LYS A 9 0.72 -20.26 -9.25
C LYS A 9 1.63 -19.19 -9.84
N VAL A 10 1.81 -18.10 -9.12
CA VAL A 10 2.84 -17.10 -9.46
C VAL A 10 4.19 -17.52 -8.93
N SER A 11 5.19 -17.47 -9.80
CA SER A 11 6.56 -17.76 -9.43
C SER A 11 7.18 -16.53 -8.74
N LEU A 12 8.22 -16.76 -7.94
CA LEU A 12 9.04 -15.68 -7.38
C LEU A 12 9.56 -14.75 -8.49
N TRP A 13 9.88 -15.33 -9.65
CA TRP A 13 10.35 -14.60 -10.83
C TRP A 13 9.27 -13.71 -11.45
N ASP A 14 8.03 -14.19 -11.53
CA ASP A 14 6.89 -13.38 -12.00
C ASP A 14 6.64 -12.19 -11.07
N LEU A 15 6.80 -12.36 -9.76
CA LEU A 15 6.66 -11.28 -8.78
C LEU A 15 7.80 -10.24 -8.89
N LEU A 16 9.03 -10.69 -9.13
CA LEU A 16 10.20 -9.82 -9.37
C LEU A 16 10.08 -8.97 -10.63
N HIS A 17 9.41 -9.48 -11.66
CA HIS A 17 9.12 -8.76 -12.90
C HIS A 17 7.78 -8.04 -12.90
N SER A 18 7.00 -8.17 -11.82
CA SER A 18 5.71 -7.50 -11.71
C SER A 18 5.88 -6.05 -11.27
N ARG A 19 4.83 -5.25 -11.51
CA ARG A 19 4.71 -3.85 -11.07
C ARG A 19 4.90 -3.62 -9.56
N TYR A 20 4.86 -4.69 -8.76
CA TYR A 20 5.10 -4.66 -7.32
C TYR A 20 6.56 -4.39 -6.95
N ILE A 21 7.51 -4.83 -7.78
CA ILE A 21 8.94 -4.69 -7.51
C ILE A 21 9.54 -3.74 -8.54
N PRO A 22 10.00 -2.55 -8.14
CA PRO A 22 10.66 -1.63 -9.05
C PRO A 22 11.99 -2.20 -9.53
N GLU A 23 12.45 -1.76 -10.70
CA GLU A 23 13.64 -2.30 -11.34
C GLU A 23 14.90 -2.16 -10.48
N GLU A 24 15.05 -1.06 -9.73
CA GLU A 24 16.17 -0.86 -8.80
C GLU A 24 16.24 -1.94 -7.72
N ASN A 25 15.12 -2.21 -7.04
CA ASN A 25 15.06 -3.29 -6.03
C ASN A 25 15.34 -4.67 -6.64
N ARG A 26 14.87 -4.92 -7.87
CA ARG A 26 15.17 -6.18 -8.58
C ARG A 26 16.67 -6.31 -8.85
N LYS A 27 17.30 -5.24 -9.32
CA LYS A 27 18.70 -5.22 -9.67
C LYS A 27 19.59 -5.43 -8.45
N GLU A 28 19.29 -4.71 -7.36
CA GLU A 28 19.99 -4.86 -6.09
C GLU A 28 19.85 -6.27 -5.50
N LEU A 29 18.64 -6.85 -5.54
CA LEU A 29 18.40 -8.23 -5.10
C LEU A 29 19.23 -9.25 -5.89
N LEU A 30 19.34 -9.06 -7.22
CA LEU A 30 20.12 -9.94 -8.08
C LEU A 30 21.62 -9.78 -7.86
N GLU A 31 22.11 -8.55 -7.73
CA GLU A 31 23.52 -8.27 -7.45
C GLU A 31 23.95 -8.90 -6.13
N LEU A 32 23.14 -8.77 -5.07
CA LEU A 32 23.41 -9.38 -3.77
C LEU A 32 23.31 -10.92 -3.81
N TYR A 33 22.39 -11.48 -4.61
CA TYR A 33 22.29 -12.93 -4.79
C TYR A 33 23.50 -13.49 -5.57
N GLU A 34 23.92 -12.82 -6.64
CA GLU A 34 25.12 -13.18 -7.40
C GLU A 34 26.41 -13.01 -6.59
N ALA A 35 26.45 -11.99 -5.72
CA ALA A 35 27.53 -11.81 -4.76
C ALA A 35 27.55 -12.88 -3.64
N GLY A 36 26.48 -13.67 -3.50
CA GLY A 36 26.33 -14.65 -2.42
C GLY A 36 26.00 -14.03 -1.05
N GLU A 37 25.74 -12.73 -1.00
CA GLU A 37 25.32 -11.99 0.19
C GLU A 37 23.86 -12.30 0.55
N LEU A 38 23.04 -12.64 -0.45
CA LEU A 38 21.65 -13.01 -0.29
C LEU A 38 21.42 -14.47 -0.66
N THR A 39 20.72 -15.19 0.22
CA THR A 39 20.23 -16.55 -0.06
C THR A 39 18.86 -16.52 -0.73
N LEU A 40 18.50 -17.60 -1.44
CA LEU A 40 17.19 -17.74 -2.09
C LEU A 40 16.02 -17.52 -1.11
N GLU A 41 16.17 -17.97 0.13
CA GLU A 41 15.15 -17.80 1.17
C GLU A 41 14.97 -16.33 1.57
N GLN A 42 16.07 -15.58 1.65
CA GLN A 42 16.01 -14.15 1.91
C GLN A 42 15.43 -13.38 0.72
N VAL A 43 15.79 -13.72 -0.52
CA VAL A 43 15.16 -13.13 -1.72
C VAL A 43 13.65 -13.35 -1.68
N LYS A 44 13.20 -14.56 -1.33
CA LYS A 44 11.77 -14.88 -1.16
C LYS A 44 11.11 -14.02 -0.08
N ASN A 45 11.78 -13.80 1.06
CA ASN A 45 11.29 -12.93 2.14
C ASN A 45 11.16 -11.47 1.70
N VAL A 46 12.15 -10.93 1.00
CA VAL A 46 12.12 -9.55 0.51
C VAL A 46 10.98 -9.37 -0.48
N VAL A 47 10.85 -10.26 -1.46
CA VAL A 47 9.76 -10.22 -2.45
C VAL A 47 8.39 -10.33 -1.78
N SER A 48 8.23 -11.26 -0.83
CA SER A 48 6.99 -11.41 -0.06
C SER A 48 6.64 -10.15 0.73
N THR A 49 7.65 -9.50 1.32
CA THR A 49 7.47 -8.25 2.07
C THR A 49 7.01 -7.10 1.16
N ILE A 50 7.61 -6.96 -0.02
CA ILE A 50 7.25 -5.90 -0.97
C ILE A 50 5.81 -6.11 -1.46
N VAL A 51 5.46 -7.32 -1.87
CA VAL A 51 4.09 -7.66 -2.33
C VAL A 51 3.07 -7.43 -1.21
N THR A 52 3.39 -7.81 0.02
CA THR A 52 2.51 -7.59 1.18
C THR A 52 2.28 -6.10 1.44
N ARG A 53 3.35 -5.28 1.38
CA ARG A 53 3.26 -3.82 1.55
C ARG A 53 2.47 -3.17 0.44
N ALA A 54 2.69 -3.58 -0.80
CA ALA A 54 1.97 -3.02 -1.94
C ALA A 54 0.47 -3.40 -1.92
N ALA A 55 0.13 -4.63 -1.53
CA ALA A 55 -1.26 -5.04 -1.33
C ALA A 55 -1.93 -4.27 -0.17
N ALA A 56 -1.17 -3.90 0.87
CA ALA A 56 -1.65 -3.04 1.95
C ALA A 56 -1.81 -1.58 1.50
N ALA A 57 -0.90 -1.07 0.66
CA ALA A 57 -0.96 0.27 0.11
C ALA A 57 -2.14 0.46 -0.86
N GLU A 58 -2.47 -0.53 -1.69
CA GLU A 58 -3.68 -0.49 -2.54
C GLU A 58 -4.99 -0.54 -1.73
N ARG A 59 -4.97 -1.05 -0.50
CA ARG A 59 -6.13 -1.03 0.42
C ARG A 59 -6.17 0.19 1.34
N ALA A 60 -5.06 0.92 1.46
CA ALA A 60 -5.06 2.20 2.13
C ALA A 60 -5.65 3.21 1.15
N GLU A 61 -6.97 3.25 1.09
CA GLU A 61 -7.68 4.41 0.54
C GLU A 61 -7.06 5.66 1.19
N PRO A 62 -6.78 6.74 0.44
CA PRO A 62 -6.33 7.96 1.05
C PRO A 62 -7.45 8.42 1.98
N ALA A 63 -7.29 8.17 3.28
CA ALA A 63 -8.00 8.88 4.30
C ALA A 63 -7.62 10.34 4.09
N ALA A 64 -8.45 11.04 3.32
CA ALA A 64 -8.35 12.47 3.14
C ALA A 64 -8.24 13.05 4.55
N PRO A 65 -7.25 13.91 4.84
CA PRO A 65 -7.35 14.74 6.01
C PRO A 65 -8.49 15.72 5.72
N GLU A 66 -9.70 15.40 6.16
CA GLU A 66 -10.77 16.36 6.33
C GLU A 66 -10.34 17.35 7.41
N ASN A 67 -9.52 18.31 7.04
CA ASN A 67 -9.29 19.51 7.82
C ASN A 67 -9.36 20.73 6.89
N GLY A 68 -10.59 21.24 6.77
CA GLY A 68 -10.87 22.64 6.50
C GLY A 68 -11.91 23.12 7.52
N PRO A 69 -11.63 24.15 8.34
CA PRO A 69 -12.50 24.55 9.42
C PRO A 69 -13.70 25.31 8.84
N ARG A 70 -14.91 24.87 9.13
CA ARG A 70 -16.11 25.67 8.85
C ARG A 70 -16.73 26.10 10.16
N ALA A 71 -16.36 27.33 10.55
CA ALA A 71 -17.23 28.35 11.15
C ALA A 71 -18.73 28.01 10.95
N GLU A 72 -19.63 27.96 11.91
CA GLU A 72 -19.82 28.64 13.21
C GLU A 72 -20.87 27.83 14.01
N PRO A 73 -20.97 27.98 15.34
CA PRO A 73 -22.15 27.54 16.08
C PRO A 73 -23.24 28.61 15.91
N GLU A 74 -24.11 28.48 14.91
CA GLU A 74 -25.36 29.25 14.89
C GLU A 74 -26.32 28.67 15.94
N ALA A 75 -26.12 29.14 17.16
CA ALA A 75 -27.16 29.19 18.16
C ALA A 75 -28.14 30.32 17.77
N GLU A 76 -29.20 29.98 17.04
CA GLU A 76 -30.42 30.79 17.05
C GLU A 76 -31.45 30.12 17.97
N PRO A 77 -31.64 30.59 19.22
CA PRO A 77 -32.90 30.37 19.91
C PRO A 77 -33.95 31.28 19.28
N THR A 78 -34.90 30.71 18.55
CA THR A 78 -36.11 31.44 18.14
C THR A 78 -36.76 32.09 19.38
N PRO A 79 -36.92 33.42 19.43
CA PRO A 79 -37.62 34.06 20.51
C PRO A 79 -39.12 33.82 20.36
N LEU A 80 -39.73 33.23 21.38
CA LEU A 80 -41.17 33.32 21.63
C LEU A 80 -41.54 34.80 21.77
N HIS A 81 -42.35 35.31 20.84
CA HIS A 81 -43.15 36.51 21.07
C HIS A 81 -44.61 36.14 20.86
N GLY A 82 -45.39 36.29 21.92
CA GLY A 82 -46.83 36.07 21.91
C GLY A 82 -47.58 37.22 21.26
N ASP A 83 -48.73 36.87 20.69
CA ASP A 83 -50.02 37.51 20.96
C ASP A 83 -51.10 36.41 20.90
#